data_AF-A0A7S1F7I7-F1
#
_entry.id   AF-A0A7S1F7I7-F1
#
_cell.length_a   1.000
_cell.length_b   1.000
_cell.length_c   1.000
_cell.angle_alpha   90.00
_cell.angle_beta   90.00
_cell.angle_gamma   90.00
#
_symmetry.space_group_name_H-M   'P 1'
#
loop_
_entity.id
_entity.type
_entity.pdbx_description
1 polymer ?
#
loop_
_entity_poly.entity_id
_entity_poly.type
_entity_poly.pdbx_seq_one_letter_code
_entity_poly.pdbx_strand_id
1 'polypeptide(L)'
;FNSEHLLRSENLPFDIDNWYPQLKQWTFETVFLPLSRGEGRALIRAYRFRFLSGGFVGIEDAEALRRLEDRIDDAICDHFADTGCFMRLCGRSAKDGDPLDRGRVQREYKEALERIAGPPGGPRTAPSAAVTMQAAMAVEVLRCWTGAEVMSILLSSERVYSDMLDWLWFGEPEQIVLRRWEDGLTQDLEFRLYVHDNRLTAISQYDHYCRHEHLF
;
A
#
# COMPACT_ATOMS: atom_id res chain seq x y z
N PHE A 1 -21.35 -10.62 -1.86
CA PHE A 1 -20.53 -9.49 -2.31
C PHE A 1 -20.41 -9.59 -3.82
N ASN A 2 -21.28 -8.88 -4.56
CA ASN A 2 -21.05 -8.66 -5.99
C ASN A 2 -19.97 -7.58 -6.06
N SER A 3 -18.70 -7.96 -6.22
CA SER A 3 -17.69 -7.00 -6.65
C SER A 3 -18.13 -6.45 -8.01
N GLU A 4 -17.96 -5.15 -8.22
CA GLU A 4 -18.51 -4.43 -9.38
C GLU A 4 -17.90 -4.82 -10.75
N HIS A 5 -17.15 -5.92 -10.85
CA HIS A 5 -16.55 -6.39 -12.10
C HIS A 5 -16.59 -7.92 -12.15
N LEU A 6 -17.35 -8.47 -13.10
CA LEU A 6 -17.58 -9.92 -13.24
C LEU A 6 -16.36 -10.67 -13.80
N LEU A 7 -15.39 -9.96 -14.38
CA LEU A 7 -14.18 -10.55 -14.99
C LEU A 7 -12.94 -9.69 -14.70
N ARG A 8 -11.90 -10.30 -14.09
CA ARG A 8 -10.59 -9.67 -13.85
C ARG A 8 -9.96 -9.10 -15.14
N SER A 9 -10.27 -9.68 -16.30
CA SER A 9 -9.80 -9.22 -17.61
C SER A 9 -10.22 -7.80 -17.97
N GLU A 10 -11.35 -7.30 -17.45
CA GLU A 10 -11.82 -5.93 -17.70
C GLU A 10 -10.95 -4.88 -17.00
N ASN A 11 -10.20 -5.29 -15.97
CA ASN A 11 -9.32 -4.40 -15.20
C ASN A 11 -7.86 -4.39 -15.69
N LEU A 12 -7.46 -5.35 -16.54
CA LEU A 12 -6.08 -5.46 -17.03
C LEU A 12 -5.54 -4.15 -17.63
N PRO A 13 -6.30 -3.37 -18.44
CA PRO A 13 -5.78 -2.11 -18.96
C PRO A 13 -5.41 -1.07 -17.88
N PHE A 14 -5.94 -1.22 -16.66
CA PHE A 14 -5.72 -0.32 -15.52
C PHE A 14 -4.64 -0.82 -14.56
N ASP A 15 -4.13 -2.03 -14.77
CA ASP A 15 -3.00 -2.56 -14.00
C ASP A 15 -1.73 -1.76 -14.30
N ILE A 16 -0.92 -1.53 -13.27
CA ILE A 16 0.24 -0.63 -13.35
C ILE A 16 1.30 -1.07 -14.34
N ASP A 17 1.49 -2.37 -14.55
CA ASP A 17 2.41 -2.89 -15.56
C ASP A 17 1.99 -2.55 -17.01
N ASN A 18 0.69 -2.30 -17.24
CA ASN A 18 0.17 -1.90 -18.55
C ASN A 18 0.35 -0.40 -18.83
N TRP A 19 0.02 0.47 -17.88
CA TRP A 19 0.11 1.93 -18.11
C TRP A 19 1.46 2.55 -17.75
N TYR A 20 2.25 1.94 -16.86
CA TYR A 20 3.53 2.50 -16.42
C TYR A 20 4.51 2.78 -17.57
N PRO A 21 4.71 1.89 -18.57
CA PRO A 21 5.64 2.17 -19.67
C PRO A 21 5.32 3.48 -20.42
N GLN A 22 4.04 3.81 -20.57
CA GLN A 22 3.56 4.99 -21.28
C GLN A 22 3.68 6.26 -20.44
N LEU A 23 3.50 6.12 -19.13
CA LEU A 23 3.50 7.23 -18.17
C LEU A 23 4.80 7.38 -17.39
N LYS A 24 5.82 6.55 -17.64
CA LYS A 24 7.07 6.46 -16.86
C LYS A 24 7.71 7.82 -16.57
N GLN A 25 7.70 8.74 -17.54
CA GLN A 25 8.28 10.08 -17.38
C GLN A 25 7.46 11.02 -16.48
N TRP A 26 6.19 10.70 -16.22
CA TRP A 26 5.21 11.48 -15.46
C TRP A 26 4.83 10.83 -14.12
N THR A 27 5.43 9.70 -13.79
CA THR A 27 5.14 8.94 -12.56
C THR A 27 6.44 8.59 -11.86
N PHE A 28 6.33 8.22 -10.59
CA PHE A 28 7.44 7.78 -9.76
C PHE A 28 8.11 6.52 -10.31
N GLU A 29 9.42 6.43 -10.11
CA GLU A 29 10.22 5.24 -10.37
C GLU A 29 9.56 4.01 -9.75
N THR A 30 9.43 2.96 -10.55
CA THR A 30 8.73 1.74 -10.19
C THR A 30 9.51 0.52 -10.69
N VAL A 31 9.66 -0.46 -9.81
CA VAL A 31 10.28 -1.77 -10.06
C VAL A 31 9.22 -2.86 -9.87
N PHE A 32 9.28 -3.88 -10.74
CA PHE A 32 8.33 -4.98 -10.79
C PHE A 32 9.03 -6.29 -10.45
N LEU A 33 8.47 -7.03 -9.50
CA LEU A 33 8.95 -8.32 -9.05
C LEU A 33 7.87 -9.38 -9.36
N PRO A 34 8.04 -10.19 -10.42
CA PRO A 34 7.07 -11.21 -10.77
C PRO A 34 6.86 -12.21 -9.63
N LEU A 35 5.59 -12.53 -9.35
CA LEU A 35 5.24 -13.58 -8.40
C LEU A 35 5.09 -14.93 -9.12
N SER A 36 5.66 -15.96 -8.52
CA SER A 36 5.37 -17.34 -8.87
C SER A 36 4.07 -17.82 -8.20
N ARG A 37 3.38 -18.78 -8.82
CA ARG A 37 2.19 -19.39 -8.20
C ARG A 37 2.51 -20.08 -6.86
N GLY A 38 3.75 -20.50 -6.65
CA GLY A 38 4.23 -21.02 -5.37
C GLY A 38 4.20 -19.96 -4.28
N GLU A 39 4.78 -18.79 -4.56
CA GLU A 39 4.76 -17.63 -3.66
C GLU A 39 3.32 -17.16 -3.38
N GLY A 40 2.47 -17.06 -4.40
CA GLY A 40 1.05 -16.71 -4.21
C GLY A 40 0.31 -17.67 -3.27
N ARG A 41 0.54 -18.98 -3.40
CA ARG A 41 -0.04 -19.99 -2.50
C ARG A 41 0.52 -19.86 -1.07
N ALA A 42 1.81 -19.57 -0.93
CA ALA A 42 2.44 -19.37 0.37
C ALA A 42 1.87 -18.14 1.09
N LEU A 43 1.68 -17.02 0.38
CA LEU A 43 1.03 -15.80 0.89
C LEU A 43 -0.39 -16.09 1.40
N ILE A 44 -1.20 -16.81 0.60
CA ILE A 44 -2.57 -17.21 0.98
C ILE A 44 -2.58 -18.07 2.24
N ARG A 45 -1.68 -19.06 2.32
CA ARG A 45 -1.60 -19.97 3.47
C ARG A 45 -1.15 -19.23 4.73
N ALA A 46 -0.16 -18.34 4.62
CA ALA A 46 0.31 -17.52 5.73
C ALA A 46 -0.79 -16.60 6.26
N TYR A 47 -1.53 -15.93 5.38
CA TYR A 47 -2.68 -15.10 5.79
C TYR A 47 -3.76 -15.93 6.50
N ARG A 48 -4.13 -17.07 5.93
CA ARG A 48 -5.12 -17.98 6.53
C ARG A 48 -4.70 -18.48 7.91
N PHE A 49 -3.44 -18.91 8.05
CA PHE A 49 -2.90 -19.34 9.33
C PHE A 49 -3.00 -18.24 10.39
N ARG A 50 -2.67 -17.00 10.02
CA ARG A 50 -2.65 -15.86 10.94
C ARG A 50 -4.04 -15.34 11.33
N PHE A 51 -4.97 -15.26 10.38
CA PHE A 51 -6.25 -14.54 10.58
C PHE A 51 -7.50 -15.40 10.48
N LEU A 52 -7.45 -16.54 9.79
CA LEU A 52 -8.63 -17.35 9.49
C LEU A 52 -8.59 -18.73 10.18
N SER A 53 -7.72 -18.89 11.18
CA SER A 53 -7.46 -20.18 11.85
C SER A 53 -7.17 -21.31 10.86
N GLY A 54 -6.56 -20.96 9.72
CA GLY A 54 -6.15 -21.90 8.70
C GLY A 54 -5.06 -22.85 9.17
N GLY A 55 -4.87 -23.94 8.43
CA GLY A 55 -3.85 -24.94 8.73
C GLY A 55 -2.41 -24.43 8.70
N PHE A 56 -1.49 -25.35 8.93
CA PHE A 56 -0.05 -25.11 9.06
C PHE A 56 0.60 -24.51 7.79
N VAL A 57 1.52 -23.56 7.99
CA VAL A 57 2.44 -23.06 6.94
C VAL A 57 3.59 -24.05 6.83
N GLY A 58 3.72 -24.72 5.68
CA GLY A 58 4.75 -25.74 5.47
C GLY A 58 6.17 -25.18 5.40
N ILE A 59 7.18 -26.05 5.48
CA ILE A 59 8.59 -25.66 5.31
C ILE A 59 8.82 -25.03 3.93
N GLU A 60 8.25 -25.63 2.88
CA GLU A 60 8.33 -25.10 1.51
C GLU A 60 7.73 -23.68 1.39
N ASP A 61 6.65 -23.40 2.12
CA ASP A 61 6.05 -22.06 2.17
C ASP A 61 6.98 -21.08 2.87
N ALA A 62 7.53 -21.46 4.02
CA ALA A 62 8.45 -20.62 4.77
C ALA A 62 9.69 -20.27 3.94
N GLU A 63 10.24 -21.24 3.20
CA GLU A 63 11.35 -21.02 2.28
C GLU A 63 10.96 -20.13 1.10
N ALA A 64 9.77 -20.32 0.52
CA ALA A 64 9.29 -19.47 -0.58
C ALA A 64 9.11 -18.02 -0.12
N LEU A 65 8.53 -17.81 1.06
CA LEU A 65 8.33 -16.47 1.64
C LEU A 65 9.67 -15.81 2.00
N ARG A 66 10.64 -16.56 2.53
CA ARG A 66 11.99 -16.03 2.80
C ARG A 66 12.70 -15.62 1.51
N ARG A 67 12.68 -16.46 0.47
CA ARG A 67 13.28 -16.10 -0.83
C ARG A 67 12.59 -14.88 -1.46
N LEU A 68 11.28 -14.73 -1.26
CA LEU A 68 10.55 -13.56 -1.70
C LEU A 68 10.97 -12.31 -0.93
N GLU A 69 11.11 -12.41 0.40
CA GLU A 69 11.63 -11.34 1.26
C GLU A 69 13.01 -10.88 0.80
N ASP A 70 13.95 -11.81 0.58
CA ASP A 70 15.31 -11.52 0.11
C ASP A 70 15.29 -10.77 -1.23
N ARG A 71 14.47 -11.24 -2.20
CA ARG A 71 14.31 -10.59 -3.51
C ARG A 71 13.75 -9.16 -3.42
N ILE A 72 12.85 -8.92 -2.46
CA ILE A 72 12.29 -7.59 -2.23
C ILE A 72 13.35 -6.69 -1.60
N ASP A 73 14.09 -7.20 -0.61
CA ASP A 73 15.15 -6.46 0.07
C ASP A 73 16.26 -6.05 -0.90
N ASP A 74 16.71 -6.97 -1.77
CA ASP A 74 17.66 -6.70 -2.86
C ASP A 74 17.16 -5.55 -3.76
N ALA A 75 15.90 -5.61 -4.19
CA ALA A 75 15.32 -4.59 -5.05
C ALA A 75 15.19 -3.22 -4.36
N ILE A 76 14.91 -3.20 -3.06
CA ILE A 76 14.90 -1.95 -2.26
C ILE A 76 16.31 -1.39 -2.14
N CYS A 77 17.30 -2.24 -1.86
CA CYS A 77 18.70 -1.82 -1.77
C CYS A 77 19.20 -1.23 -3.10
N ASP A 78 18.87 -1.86 -4.22
CA ASP A 78 19.34 -1.45 -5.54
C ASP A 78 18.70 -0.15 -6.05
N HIS A 79 17.43 0.12 -5.69
CA HIS A 79 16.66 1.22 -6.29
C HIS A 79 16.22 2.30 -5.30
N PHE A 80 16.04 1.95 -4.04
CA PHE A 80 15.30 2.78 -3.08
C PHE A 80 15.99 2.93 -1.72
N ALA A 81 17.28 2.61 -1.60
CA ALA A 81 18.01 2.67 -0.33
C ALA A 81 17.92 4.04 0.38
N ASP A 82 17.94 5.12 -0.40
CA ASP A 82 17.92 6.50 0.14
C ASP A 82 16.51 7.06 0.37
N THR A 83 15.49 6.46 -0.26
CA THR A 83 14.12 7.02 -0.26
C THR A 83 13.11 6.10 0.39
N GLY A 84 13.37 4.80 0.48
CA GLY A 84 12.35 3.81 0.76
C GLY A 84 11.32 3.70 -0.39
N CYS A 85 10.38 2.79 -0.22
CA CYS A 85 9.40 2.48 -1.22
C CYS A 85 7.98 2.33 -0.64
N PHE A 86 7.01 2.40 -1.54
CA PHE A 86 5.62 2.04 -1.34
C PHE A 86 5.31 0.78 -2.14
N MET A 87 4.82 -0.26 -1.48
CA MET A 87 4.44 -1.51 -2.13
C MET A 87 2.96 -1.54 -2.54
N ARG A 88 2.70 -2.10 -3.72
CA ARG A 88 1.38 -2.48 -4.21
C ARG A 88 1.43 -3.77 -5.05
N LEU A 89 0.27 -4.32 -5.37
CA LEU A 89 0.10 -5.28 -6.46
C LEU A 89 -0.24 -4.54 -7.77
N CYS A 90 -0.36 -5.28 -8.88
CA CYS A 90 -0.68 -4.70 -10.18
C CYS A 90 -1.98 -3.87 -10.15
N GLY A 91 -3.06 -4.45 -9.61
CA GLY A 91 -4.39 -3.81 -9.61
C GLY A 91 -4.61 -2.80 -8.48
N ARG A 92 -4.05 -3.01 -7.28
CA ARG A 92 -4.28 -2.11 -6.14
C ARG A 92 -3.20 -2.16 -5.07
N SER A 93 -3.21 -1.13 -4.23
CA SER A 93 -2.35 -1.02 -3.05
C SER A 93 -2.92 -1.74 -1.83
N ALA A 94 -2.01 -2.35 -1.06
CA ALA A 94 -2.27 -3.04 0.20
C ALA A 94 -2.43 -2.06 1.38
N LYS A 95 -3.28 -1.03 1.22
CA LYS A 95 -3.47 0.06 2.21
C LYS A 95 -4.07 -0.41 3.55
N ASP A 96 -4.52 -1.66 3.63
CA ASP A 96 -5.08 -2.34 4.80
C ASP A 96 -4.07 -3.25 5.52
N GLY A 97 -2.84 -3.38 5.00
CA GLY A 97 -1.80 -4.17 5.66
C GLY A 97 -1.16 -3.46 6.86
N ASP A 98 -0.63 -4.25 7.78
CA ASP A 98 0.01 -3.81 9.00
C ASP A 98 1.51 -3.51 8.82
N PRO A 99 2.02 -2.41 9.39
CA PRO A 99 3.45 -2.14 9.45
C PRO A 99 4.15 -3.13 10.38
N LEU A 100 5.44 -3.40 10.12
CA LEU A 100 6.25 -4.29 10.94
C LEU A 100 6.46 -3.73 12.36
N ASP A 101 6.93 -2.48 12.47
CA ASP A 101 7.07 -1.78 13.75
C ASP A 101 5.83 -0.92 14.06
N ARG A 102 4.81 -1.55 14.62
CA ARG A 102 3.62 -0.85 15.14
C ARG A 102 3.96 0.16 16.24
N GLY A 103 5.05 -0.07 16.98
CA GLY A 103 5.53 0.84 18.02
C GLY A 103 6.04 2.15 17.42
N ARG A 104 6.76 2.09 16.29
CA ARG A 104 7.19 3.28 15.51
C ARG A 104 5.99 4.12 15.12
N VAL A 105 5.00 3.50 14.47
CA VAL A 105 3.78 4.20 14.01
C VAL A 105 3.05 4.87 15.17
N GLN A 106 2.96 4.21 16.34
CA GLN A 106 2.36 4.84 17.52
C GLN A 106 3.18 6.01 18.08
N ARG A 107 4.52 5.97 18.00
CA ARG A 107 5.39 7.08 18.41
C ARG A 107 5.25 8.26 17.46
N GLU A 108 5.39 8.02 16.15
CA GLU A 108 5.23 9.04 15.10
C GLU A 108 3.86 9.72 15.18
N TYR A 109 2.80 8.94 15.40
CA TYR A 109 1.46 9.49 15.60
C TYR A 109 1.38 10.40 16.82
N LYS A 110 1.94 9.99 17.97
CA LYS A 110 1.95 10.81 19.19
C LYS A 110 2.75 12.10 19.00
N GLU A 111 3.91 12.02 18.37
CA GLU A 111 4.74 13.18 18.04
C GLU A 111 4.03 14.14 17.08
N ALA A 112 3.36 13.62 16.06
CA ALA A 112 2.52 14.42 15.16
C ALA A 112 1.37 15.09 15.91
N LEU A 113 0.70 14.36 16.81
CA LEU A 113 -0.40 14.87 17.61
C LEU A 113 0.05 16.00 18.54
N GLU A 114 1.18 15.85 19.23
CA GLU A 114 1.75 16.89 20.10
C GLU A 114 2.16 18.14 19.31
N ARG A 115 2.77 17.96 18.14
CA ARG A 115 3.17 19.05 17.24
C ARG A 115 1.98 19.86 16.72
N ILE A 116 0.87 19.20 16.37
CA ILE A 116 -0.33 19.85 15.81
C ILE A 116 -1.22 20.45 16.90
N ALA A 117 -1.40 19.75 18.02
CA ALA A 117 -2.21 20.24 19.14
C ALA A 117 -1.53 21.38 19.92
N GLY A 118 -0.20 21.50 19.83
CA GLY A 118 0.61 22.44 20.60
C GLY A 118 0.88 21.96 22.02
N PRO A 119 1.72 22.69 22.79
CA PRO A 119 2.03 22.33 24.18
C PRO A 119 0.77 22.33 25.04
N PRO A 120 0.65 21.44 26.04
CA PRO A 120 -0.52 21.37 26.92
C PRO A 120 -0.63 22.64 27.77
N GLY A 121 -1.37 23.63 27.28
CA GLY A 121 -1.56 24.93 27.92
C GLY A 121 -2.86 25.10 28.72
N GLY A 122 -3.58 24.00 29.01
CA GLY A 122 -4.88 24.06 29.69
C GLY A 122 -5.41 22.68 30.09
N PRO A 123 -6.59 22.60 30.76
CA PRO A 123 -7.15 21.34 31.23
C PRO A 123 -7.25 20.34 30.06
N ARG A 124 -6.78 19.10 30.30
CA ARG A 124 -6.75 17.96 29.36
C ARG A 124 -8.09 17.79 28.64
N THR A 125 -8.27 18.51 27.55
CA THR A 125 -9.35 18.29 26.60
C THR A 125 -8.80 17.33 25.56
N ALA A 126 -9.56 16.29 25.24
CA ALA A 126 -9.15 15.35 24.20
C ALA A 126 -8.96 16.11 22.88
N PRO A 127 -7.99 15.73 22.04
CA PRO A 127 -7.82 16.34 20.72
C PRO A 127 -9.12 16.27 19.91
N SER A 128 -9.39 17.30 19.11
CA SER A 128 -10.53 17.25 18.19
C SER A 128 -10.33 16.17 17.13
N ALA A 129 -11.41 15.74 16.48
CA ALA A 129 -11.34 14.79 15.37
C ALA A 129 -10.47 15.31 14.22
N ALA A 130 -10.51 16.62 13.94
CA ALA A 130 -9.67 17.25 12.92
C ALA A 130 -8.17 17.15 13.25
N VAL A 131 -7.80 17.43 14.51
CA VAL A 131 -6.40 17.31 14.97
C VAL A 131 -5.93 15.85 14.94
N THR A 132 -6.77 14.93 15.38
CA THR A 132 -6.52 13.49 15.33
C THR A 132 -6.27 13.01 13.90
N MET A 133 -7.10 13.45 12.94
CA MET A 133 -6.97 13.07 11.54
C MET A 133 -5.71 13.66 10.91
N GLN A 134 -5.43 14.96 11.13
CA GLN A 134 -4.20 15.59 10.64
C GLN A 134 -2.94 14.89 11.18
N ALA A 135 -2.95 14.48 12.45
CA ALA A 135 -1.86 13.71 13.04
C ALA A 135 -1.71 12.34 12.37
N ALA A 136 -2.81 11.65 12.07
CA ALA A 136 -2.78 10.37 11.36
C ALA A 136 -2.25 10.50 9.92
N MET A 137 -2.61 11.57 9.21
CA MET A 137 -2.13 11.85 7.85
C MET A 137 -0.62 12.14 7.79
N ALA A 138 -0.02 12.57 8.91
CA ALA A 138 1.40 12.86 8.99
C ALA A 138 2.28 11.62 9.27
N VAL A 139 1.69 10.42 9.39
CA VAL A 139 2.40 9.18 9.69
C VAL A 139 2.62 8.36 8.43
N GLU A 140 3.86 7.98 8.17
CA GLU A 140 4.26 7.23 6.97
C GLU A 140 4.09 5.72 7.16
N VAL A 141 2.84 5.28 7.38
CA VAL A 141 2.52 3.87 7.70
C VAL A 141 2.94 2.90 6.59
N LEU A 142 2.90 3.35 5.33
CA LEU A 142 3.11 2.50 4.15
C LEU A 142 4.50 2.66 3.51
N ARG A 143 5.40 3.43 4.13
CA ARG A 143 6.80 3.53 3.69
C ARG A 143 7.59 2.34 4.21
N CYS A 144 8.26 1.63 3.30
CA CYS A 144 9.08 0.47 3.59
C CYS A 144 10.52 0.71 3.13
N TRP A 145 11.46 0.31 3.99
CA TRP A 145 12.91 0.39 3.82
C TRP A 145 13.56 -0.99 3.68
N THR A 146 12.84 -2.07 4.00
CA THR A 146 13.35 -3.44 3.93
C THR A 146 12.32 -4.41 3.39
N GLY A 147 12.79 -5.56 2.92
CA GLY A 147 11.93 -6.69 2.52
C GLY A 147 11.00 -7.12 3.66
N ALA A 148 11.48 -7.14 4.90
CA ALA A 148 10.69 -7.51 6.07
C ALA A 148 9.49 -6.55 6.30
N GLU A 149 9.68 -5.25 6.10
CA GLU A 149 8.58 -4.27 6.22
C GLU A 149 7.52 -4.48 5.13
N VAL A 150 7.96 -4.72 3.89
CA VAL A 150 7.04 -5.05 2.78
C VAL A 150 6.29 -6.36 3.06
N MET A 151 7.00 -7.40 3.53
CA MET A 151 6.39 -8.69 3.85
C MET A 151 5.37 -8.58 4.98
N SER A 152 5.59 -7.71 5.98
CA SER A 152 4.59 -7.45 7.02
C SER A 152 3.26 -6.99 6.41
N ILE A 153 3.30 -6.06 5.47
CA ILE A 153 2.10 -5.54 4.79
C ILE A 153 1.47 -6.62 3.90
N LEU A 154 2.27 -7.34 3.10
CA LEU A 154 1.78 -8.41 2.22
C LEU A 154 1.05 -9.53 2.99
N LEU A 155 1.61 -9.94 4.13
CA LEU A 155 1.11 -11.06 4.93
C LEU A 155 -0.07 -10.70 5.83
N SER A 156 -0.43 -9.41 5.91
CA SER A 156 -1.51 -8.92 6.77
C SER A 156 -2.65 -8.23 6.04
N SER A 157 -2.49 -7.91 4.75
CA SER A 157 -3.53 -7.30 3.93
C SER A 157 -4.56 -8.32 3.44
N GLU A 158 -5.84 -8.08 3.73
CA GLU A 158 -6.98 -8.81 3.16
C GLU A 158 -7.08 -8.56 1.65
N ARG A 159 -6.74 -7.35 1.20
CA ARG A 159 -6.70 -7.01 -0.23
C ARG A 159 -5.72 -7.89 -0.99
N VAL A 160 -4.51 -8.08 -0.46
CA VAL A 160 -3.50 -8.98 -1.04
C VAL A 160 -4.01 -10.42 -1.04
N TYR A 161 -4.54 -10.89 0.09
CA TYR A 161 -5.12 -12.24 0.18
C TYR A 161 -6.18 -12.50 -0.90
N SER A 162 -7.11 -11.57 -1.08
CA SER A 162 -8.17 -11.67 -2.08
C SER A 162 -7.63 -11.63 -3.50
N ASP A 163 -6.67 -10.73 -3.79
CA ASP A 163 -6.07 -10.62 -5.12
C ASP A 163 -5.26 -11.86 -5.50
N MET A 164 -4.57 -12.48 -4.53
CA MET A 164 -3.88 -13.75 -4.75
C MET A 164 -4.84 -14.90 -5.05
N LEU A 165 -6.00 -14.96 -4.38
CA LEU A 165 -7.03 -15.97 -4.66
C LEU A 165 -7.56 -15.82 -6.09
N ASP A 166 -7.98 -14.60 -6.45
CA ASP A 166 -8.46 -14.28 -7.79
C ASP A 166 -7.38 -14.60 -8.83
N TRP A 167 -6.13 -14.21 -8.56
CA TRP A 167 -5.01 -14.46 -9.45
C TRP A 167 -4.82 -15.96 -9.71
N LEU A 168 -4.79 -16.76 -8.64
CA LEU A 168 -4.59 -18.19 -8.77
C LEU A 168 -5.75 -18.91 -9.46
N TRP A 169 -6.96 -18.34 -9.44
CA TRP A 169 -8.11 -18.87 -10.17
C TRP A 169 -8.12 -18.47 -11.65
N PHE A 170 -7.79 -17.22 -11.98
CA PHE A 170 -7.95 -16.68 -13.33
C PHE A 170 -6.67 -16.67 -14.18
N GLY A 171 -5.49 -16.69 -13.56
CA GLY A 171 -4.23 -17.09 -14.21
C GLY A 171 -3.41 -16.02 -14.93
N GLU A 172 -3.80 -14.75 -14.90
CA GLU A 172 -3.00 -13.63 -15.47
C GLU A 172 -1.73 -13.37 -14.67
N PRO A 173 -0.61 -12.86 -15.21
CA PRO A 173 0.58 -12.56 -14.41
C PRO A 173 0.28 -11.59 -13.24
N GLU A 174 0.93 -11.80 -12.10
CA GLU A 174 0.82 -10.91 -10.94
C GLU A 174 2.22 -10.59 -10.41
N GLN A 175 2.38 -9.39 -9.86
CA GLN A 175 3.68 -8.84 -9.52
C GLN A 175 3.59 -8.04 -8.22
N ILE A 176 4.64 -8.13 -7.40
CA ILE A 176 4.88 -7.11 -6.39
C ILE A 176 5.48 -5.90 -7.11
N VAL A 177 4.92 -4.74 -6.83
CA VAL A 177 5.33 -3.49 -7.44
C VAL A 177 5.84 -2.57 -6.35
N LEU A 178 7.13 -2.26 -6.42
CA LEU A 178 7.81 -1.34 -5.51
C LEU A 178 7.93 0.01 -6.20
N ARG A 179 7.34 1.05 -5.61
CA ARG A 179 7.38 2.41 -6.14
C ARG A 179 8.20 3.28 -5.21
N ARG A 180 9.05 4.15 -5.76
CA ARG A 180 9.79 5.14 -4.97
C ARG A 180 8.85 5.90 -4.06
N TRP A 181 9.23 6.05 -2.79
CA TRP A 181 8.53 6.94 -1.88
C TRP A 181 8.84 8.40 -2.23
N GLU A 182 7.84 9.26 -2.13
CA GLU A 182 7.96 10.69 -2.42
C GLU A 182 7.48 11.49 -1.21
N ASP A 183 8.43 12.11 -0.50
CA ASP A 183 8.17 12.86 0.73
C ASP A 183 7.24 14.06 0.50
N GLY A 184 7.25 14.63 -0.71
CA GLY A 184 6.39 15.75 -1.10
C GLY A 184 4.95 15.36 -1.45
N LEU A 185 4.62 14.06 -1.53
CA LEU A 185 3.28 13.59 -1.86
C LEU A 185 2.40 13.50 -0.62
N THR A 186 1.87 14.65 -0.21
CA THR A 186 0.94 14.76 0.90
C THR A 186 -0.50 14.48 0.43
N GLN A 187 -1.34 13.91 1.31
CA GLN A 187 -2.71 13.46 0.97
C GLN A 187 -3.64 14.59 0.52
N ASP A 188 -3.39 15.83 0.96
CA ASP A 188 -4.09 17.03 0.52
C ASP A 188 -3.84 17.36 -0.96
N LEU A 189 -2.69 16.96 -1.50
CA LEU A 189 -2.33 17.13 -2.91
C LEU A 189 -2.67 15.89 -3.76
N GLU A 190 -3.41 14.91 -3.21
CA GLU A 190 -3.93 13.77 -3.96
C GLU A 190 -5.31 14.11 -4.55
N PHE A 191 -5.40 14.10 -5.88
CA PHE A 191 -6.65 14.37 -6.62
C PHE A 191 -7.12 13.16 -7.42
N ARG A 192 -8.44 13.02 -7.57
CA ARG A 192 -9.06 12.07 -8.48
C ARG A 192 -9.58 12.81 -9.71
N LEU A 193 -9.09 12.42 -10.88
CA LEU A 193 -9.46 12.98 -12.16
C LEU A 193 -10.44 12.04 -12.87
N TYR A 194 -11.49 12.61 -13.46
CA TYR A 194 -12.50 11.88 -14.22
C TYR A 194 -12.37 12.25 -15.69
N VAL A 195 -12.22 11.25 -16.56
CA VAL A 195 -12.00 11.44 -18.00
C VAL A 195 -13.11 10.74 -18.76
N HIS A 196 -13.73 11.44 -19.72
CA HIS A 196 -14.72 10.91 -20.63
C HIS A 196 -14.49 11.49 -22.03
N ASP A 197 -14.58 10.66 -23.08
CA ASP A 197 -14.30 11.03 -24.47
C ASP A 197 -12.96 11.78 -24.65
N ASN A 198 -11.90 11.27 -24.00
CA ASN A 198 -10.55 11.87 -24.01
C ASN A 198 -10.49 13.32 -23.48
N ARG A 199 -11.46 13.72 -22.65
CA ARG A 199 -11.50 15.04 -22.00
C ARG A 199 -11.57 14.89 -20.50
N LEU A 200 -10.79 15.68 -19.78
CA LEU A 200 -10.93 15.84 -18.33
C LEU A 200 -12.28 16.51 -18.05
N THR A 201 -13.18 15.80 -17.37
CA THR A 201 -14.55 16.26 -17.12
C THR A 201 -14.75 16.75 -15.70
N ALA A 202 -14.05 16.18 -14.72
CA ALA A 202 -14.10 16.60 -13.34
C ALA A 202 -12.80 16.29 -12.60
N ILE A 203 -12.57 17.01 -11.51
CA ILE A 203 -11.50 16.77 -10.55
C ILE A 203 -12.11 16.84 -9.15
N SER A 204 -11.76 15.92 -8.26
CA SER A 204 -12.09 15.99 -6.84
C SER A 204 -10.83 15.79 -5.99
N GLN A 205 -10.84 16.27 -4.75
CA GLN A 205 -9.88 15.81 -3.74
C GLN A 205 -10.07 14.30 -3.54
N TYR A 206 -8.97 13.56 -3.38
CA TYR A 206 -9.02 12.11 -3.18
C TYR A 206 -9.44 11.75 -1.76
N ASP A 207 -8.85 12.41 -0.76
CA ASP A 207 -9.32 12.32 0.62
C ASP A 207 -10.63 13.12 0.78
N HIS A 208 -11.62 12.49 1.39
CA HIS A 208 -12.92 13.10 1.68
C HIS A 208 -13.17 13.23 3.19
N TYR A 209 -12.23 12.79 4.03
CA TYR A 209 -12.32 12.90 5.47
C TYR A 209 -11.87 14.27 5.99
N CYS A 210 -10.94 14.92 5.29
CA CYS A 210 -10.43 16.24 5.62
C CYS A 210 -10.80 17.30 4.58
N ARG A 211 -11.14 18.50 5.07
CA ARG A 211 -11.12 19.71 4.26
C ARG A 211 -9.78 20.41 4.45
N HIS A 212 -9.06 20.64 3.36
CA HIS A 212 -7.82 21.41 3.37
C HIS A 212 -8.08 22.84 2.94
N GLU A 213 -8.11 23.77 3.89
CA GLU A 213 -8.47 25.18 3.62
C GLU A 213 -7.55 25.88 2.61
N HIS A 214 -6.31 25.42 2.42
CA HIS A 214 -5.40 26.03 1.45
C HIS A 214 -5.68 25.64 -0.01
N LEU A 215 -6.58 24.67 -0.25
CA LEU A 215 -7.02 24.26 -1.59
C LEU A 215 -8.22 25.07 -2.11
N PHE A 216 -8.80 25.95 -1.26
CA PHE A 216 -10.01 26.73 -1.53
C PHE A 216 -9.77 28.23 -1.28
#